data_AF-A0A8S3SSQ6-F1
#
_entry.id   AF-A0A8S3SSQ6-F1
#
_cell.length_a   1.000
_cell.length_b   1.000
_cell.length_c   1.000
_cell.angle_alpha   90.00
_cell.angle_beta   90.00
_cell.angle_gamma   90.00
#
_symmetry.space_group_name_H-M   'P 1'
#
loop_
_entity.id
_entity.type
_entity.pdbx_description
1 polymer ?
#
loop_
_entity_poly.entity_id
_entity_poly.type
_entity_poly.pdbx_seq_one_letter_code
_entity_poly.pdbx_strand_id
1 'polypeptide(L)'
;MSDAWDADDFEPEVPVKTTDQWEGEDEDDVKGYKIVYNTTCVNTTTITTLTAVKMPLSNAERQRRYREKQKAKKPVAYLKKEAQRKRDAYIPSHLLTPDALKKRREELCKKSKRHYKKVKRVQNETIEVAGPSTSSTLIVKLPITNVKKGKQVRKTYRRSLRTAYKKNSELSDKNIELERKNKRLQKRIERLNKKKPSMMLTSTDAEERDISSMDSEAGISVNEMTPRSKTRTEVNSLKLDRKRAAQVRKKLLLSNTVLHSIQSSVKQKKKKGIKSIWSGLISKYRCSSALSRSLGINRKKVSALSKARKGKPMSEQVKHKVIEFLEREDNSTTLPGKKDTKTTNKETKQKHVLSDYVMNLYEKFKLENPTIHISRTVFYKLRPPHIILADFANRKTCLCSKHQNLALKIKGLKMEA
;
A
#
# COMPACT_ATOMS: atom_id res chain seq x y z
N MET A 1 -60.98 11.60 60.57
CA MET A 1 -60.37 10.48 59.82
C MET A 1 -59.39 11.08 58.83
N SER A 2 -58.11 10.93 59.16
CA SER A 2 -56.95 10.79 58.26
C SER A 2 -56.80 11.81 57.13
N ASP A 3 -56.03 12.88 57.29
CA ASP A 3 -54.56 12.99 57.40
C ASP A 3 -53.91 13.26 56.04
N ALA A 4 -53.29 14.44 56.00
CA ALA A 4 -52.40 14.95 54.98
C ALA A 4 -51.22 13.99 54.77
N TRP A 5 -50.77 13.85 53.53
CA TRP A 5 -49.50 13.21 53.21
C TRP A 5 -48.60 14.22 52.53
N ASP A 6 -47.53 14.51 53.25
CA ASP A 6 -46.47 15.46 52.99
C ASP A 6 -45.66 15.14 51.74
N ALA A 7 -45.14 16.21 51.15
CA ALA A 7 -44.15 16.20 50.11
C ALA A 7 -42.76 15.96 50.73
N ASP A 8 -42.16 14.81 50.45
CA ASP A 8 -40.75 14.56 50.73
C ASP A 8 -39.90 14.84 49.49
N ASP A 9 -39.07 15.87 49.67
CA ASP A 9 -37.93 16.25 48.83
C ASP A 9 -36.91 15.11 48.74
N PHE A 10 -36.71 14.58 47.53
CA PHE A 10 -35.65 13.62 47.24
C PHE A 10 -34.58 14.28 46.37
N GLU A 11 -33.64 14.97 47.00
CA GLU A 11 -32.37 15.36 46.38
C GLU A 11 -31.44 14.14 46.28
N PRO A 12 -30.98 13.74 45.08
CA PRO A 12 -29.97 12.69 44.99
C PRO A 12 -28.57 13.24 45.27
N GLU A 13 -28.01 12.82 46.40
CA GLU A 13 -26.64 13.06 46.84
C GLU A 13 -25.60 12.69 45.75
N VAL A 14 -24.70 13.63 45.48
CA VAL A 14 -23.56 13.46 44.58
C VAL A 14 -22.44 12.75 45.35
N PRO A 15 -21.97 11.56 44.95
CA PRO A 15 -20.87 10.90 45.63
C PRO A 15 -19.55 11.66 45.41
N VAL A 16 -19.01 12.19 46.51
CA VAL A 16 -17.67 12.73 46.66
C VAL A 16 -16.65 11.64 46.30
N LYS A 17 -15.94 11.80 45.18
CA LYS A 17 -14.80 10.95 44.84
C LYS A 17 -13.57 11.49 45.55
N THR A 18 -13.10 10.69 46.50
CA THR A 18 -11.78 10.75 47.12
C THR A 18 -10.70 10.86 46.06
N THR A 19 -9.86 11.89 46.19
CA THR A 19 -8.63 12.06 45.44
C THR A 19 -7.56 11.17 46.05
N ASP A 20 -7.46 9.93 45.58
CA ASP A 20 -6.28 9.12 45.83
C ASP A 20 -5.12 9.66 44.99
N GLN A 21 -4.07 10.07 45.69
CA GLN A 21 -2.76 10.41 45.18
C GLN A 21 -2.23 9.22 44.36
N TRP A 22 -2.16 9.38 43.05
CA TRP A 22 -1.34 8.53 42.20
C TRP A 22 0.08 9.11 42.24
N GLU A 23 0.93 8.46 43.02
CA GLU A 23 2.37 8.60 42.90
C GLU A 23 2.79 8.13 41.51
N GLY A 24 3.57 8.97 40.84
CA GLY A 24 4.02 8.75 39.48
C GLY A 24 5.03 7.61 39.43
N GLU A 25 4.65 6.52 38.77
CA GLU A 25 5.61 5.60 38.18
C GLU A 25 5.86 6.02 36.73
N ASP A 26 7.13 6.23 36.43
CA ASP A 26 7.65 6.72 35.16
C ASP A 26 7.11 5.95 33.96
N GLU A 27 6.46 6.66 33.04
CA GLU A 27 6.11 6.15 31.72
C GLU A 27 7.40 5.86 30.94
N ASP A 28 7.82 4.60 30.93
CA ASP A 28 8.85 4.09 30.03
C ASP A 28 8.38 4.24 28.57
N ASP A 29 8.84 5.34 28.01
CA ASP A 29 8.72 5.82 26.64
C ASP A 29 9.30 4.77 25.66
N VAL A 30 8.51 3.76 25.24
CA VAL A 30 8.92 2.74 24.24
C VAL A 30 9.13 3.39 22.87
N LYS A 31 10.28 4.03 22.71
CA LYS A 31 10.78 4.60 21.48
C LYS A 31 11.37 3.48 20.63
N GLY A 32 10.83 3.30 19.43
CA GLY A 32 11.39 2.41 18.41
C GLY A 32 12.76 2.93 17.93
N TYR A 33 13.81 2.58 18.65
CA TYR A 33 15.19 2.81 18.24
C TYR A 33 15.72 1.64 17.42
N LYS A 34 16.61 1.93 16.48
CA LYS A 34 17.39 0.89 15.80
C LYS A 34 18.86 1.24 15.94
N ILE A 35 19.60 0.32 16.54
CA ILE A 35 21.04 0.43 16.81
C ILE A 35 21.79 0.36 15.47
N VAL A 36 22.70 1.31 15.24
CA VAL A 36 23.61 1.32 14.09
C VAL A 36 25.03 1.38 14.65
N TYR A 37 25.81 0.32 14.41
CA TYR A 37 27.21 0.24 14.80
C TYR A 37 28.07 0.80 13.67
N ASN A 38 28.97 1.73 13.99
CA ASN A 38 30.09 2.09 13.13
C ASN A 38 31.36 1.62 13.84
N THR A 39 32.02 0.62 13.26
CA THR A 39 33.34 0.16 13.70
C THR A 39 34.39 0.76 12.78
N THR A 40 35.20 1.66 13.33
CA THR A 40 36.52 1.99 12.78
C THR A 40 37.56 1.36 13.69
N CYS A 41 38.36 0.48 13.11
CA CYS A 41 39.41 -0.26 13.79
C CYS A 41 40.69 0.57 13.88
N VAL A 42 41.02 1.05 15.08
CA VAL A 42 42.41 1.18 15.55
C VAL A 42 42.40 0.88 17.05
N ASN A 43 43.35 0.02 17.46
CA ASN A 43 43.54 -0.47 18.82
C ASN A 43 43.60 0.66 19.86
N THR A 44 42.66 0.67 20.81
CA THR A 44 42.77 1.04 22.22
C THR A 44 41.35 1.25 22.78
N THR A 45 41.18 0.98 24.07
CA THR A 45 39.93 0.96 24.83
C THR A 45 39.08 2.21 24.60
N THR A 46 38.06 2.13 23.74
CA THR A 46 37.13 3.26 23.51
C THR A 46 35.73 2.97 24.03
N ILE A 47 35.33 3.81 24.99
CA ILE A 47 33.96 3.97 25.50
C ILE A 47 33.02 4.19 24.31
N THR A 48 32.11 3.25 24.09
CA THR A 48 31.17 3.28 22.96
C THR A 48 30.05 4.26 23.27
N THR A 49 30.15 5.50 22.80
CA THR A 49 29.07 6.48 22.92
C THR A 49 27.95 6.15 21.92
N LEU A 50 26.81 5.69 22.44
CA LEU A 50 25.60 5.36 21.69
C LEU A 50 24.91 6.64 21.17
N THR A 51 25.14 7.01 19.92
CA THR A 51 24.37 8.08 19.28
C THR A 51 23.12 7.52 18.60
N ALA A 52 21.95 7.73 19.22
CA ALA A 52 20.66 7.27 18.72
C ALA A 52 20.21 8.06 17.46
N VAL A 53 20.16 7.38 16.31
CA VAL A 53 19.67 7.99 15.05
C VAL A 53 18.13 7.98 15.03
N LYS A 54 17.52 9.18 15.13
CA LYS A 54 16.07 9.38 15.16
C LYS A 54 15.47 9.17 13.75
N MET A 55 14.73 8.08 13.55
CA MET A 55 14.04 7.85 12.28
C MET A 55 12.94 8.89 12.03
N PRO A 56 12.72 9.32 10.76
CA PRO A 56 11.63 10.21 10.43
C PRO A 56 10.29 9.48 10.61
N LEU A 57 9.44 10.05 11.48
CA LEU A 57 8.08 9.56 11.71
C LEU A 57 7.24 9.56 10.42
N SER A 58 6.36 8.56 10.29
CA SER A 58 5.35 8.53 9.22
C SER A 58 4.43 9.75 9.32
N ASN A 59 3.88 10.22 8.20
CA ASN A 59 2.91 11.34 8.20
C ASN A 59 1.71 11.08 9.13
N ALA A 60 1.20 9.85 9.14
CA ALA A 60 0.10 9.46 10.03
C ALA A 60 0.51 9.55 11.50
N GLU A 61 1.75 9.17 11.80
CA GLU A 61 2.31 9.15 13.15
C GLU A 61 2.65 10.56 13.65
N ARG A 62 3.19 11.43 12.77
CA ARG A 62 3.36 12.86 13.04
C ARG A 62 2.02 13.53 13.35
N GLN A 63 0.98 13.23 12.58
CA GLN A 63 -0.36 13.76 12.83
C GLN A 63 -0.96 13.22 14.13
N ARG A 64 -0.75 11.94 14.45
CA ARG A 64 -1.18 11.34 15.72
C ARG A 64 -0.52 12.05 16.91
N ARG A 65 0.82 12.18 16.91
CA ARG A 65 1.55 12.87 17.96
C ARG A 65 1.17 14.34 18.09
N TYR A 66 0.93 15.02 16.97
CA TYR A 66 0.42 16.39 17.00
C TYR A 66 -0.94 16.48 17.69
N ARG A 67 -1.88 15.56 17.39
CA ARG A 67 -3.19 15.50 18.04
C ARG A 67 -3.08 15.20 19.53
N GLU A 68 -2.21 14.26 19.91
CA GLU A 68 -1.94 13.92 21.31
C GLU A 68 -1.37 15.13 22.07
N LYS A 69 -0.39 15.84 21.49
CA LYS A 69 0.14 17.09 22.06
C LYS A 69 -0.91 18.19 22.22
N GLN A 70 -1.81 18.35 21.24
CA GLN A 70 -2.89 19.34 21.32
C GLN A 70 -3.94 18.96 22.37
N LYS A 71 -4.25 17.65 22.48
CA LYS A 71 -5.14 17.11 23.51
C LYS A 71 -4.56 17.31 24.92
N ALA A 72 -3.25 17.13 25.09
CA ALA A 72 -2.56 17.37 26.36
C ALA A 72 -2.52 18.87 26.73
N LYS A 73 -2.24 19.75 25.77
CA LYS A 73 -2.16 21.21 26.03
C LYS A 73 -3.50 21.85 26.38
N LYS A 74 -4.58 21.50 25.67
CA LYS A 74 -5.90 22.14 25.82
C LYS A 74 -7.01 21.10 25.62
N PRO A 75 -7.25 20.21 26.59
CA PRO A 75 -8.15 19.06 26.42
C PRO A 75 -9.59 19.48 26.06
N VAL A 76 -10.16 20.43 26.80
CA VAL A 76 -11.55 20.88 26.60
C VAL A 76 -11.74 21.55 25.23
N ALA A 77 -10.86 22.49 24.87
CA ALA A 77 -10.93 23.19 23.59
C ALA A 77 -10.69 22.25 22.39
N TYR A 78 -9.78 21.27 22.54
CA TYR A 78 -9.53 20.25 21.53
C TYR A 78 -10.74 19.34 21.34
N LEU A 79 -11.34 18.85 22.42
CA LEU A 79 -12.55 18.02 22.37
C LEU A 79 -13.72 18.77 21.73
N LYS A 80 -13.93 20.05 22.06
CA LYS A 80 -14.97 20.89 21.43
C LYS A 80 -14.73 21.05 19.93
N LYS A 81 -13.49 21.32 19.50
CA LYS A 81 -13.13 21.40 18.07
C LYS A 81 -13.30 20.06 17.34
N GLU A 82 -12.96 18.95 17.97
CA GLU A 82 -13.11 17.62 17.38
C GLU A 82 -14.58 17.20 17.28
N ALA A 83 -15.39 17.55 18.28
CA ALA A 83 -16.84 17.38 18.25
C ALA A 83 -17.47 18.21 17.11
N GLN A 84 -17.07 19.48 16.96
CA GLN A 84 -17.51 20.33 15.85
C GLN A 84 -17.12 19.73 14.50
N ARG A 85 -15.85 19.31 14.34
CA ARG A 85 -15.39 18.66 13.10
C ARG A 85 -16.20 17.40 12.77
N LYS A 86 -16.55 16.58 13.78
CA LYS A 86 -17.40 15.39 13.58
C LYS A 86 -18.81 15.77 13.14
N ARG A 87 -19.38 16.83 13.73
CA ARG A 87 -20.69 17.38 13.32
C ARG A 87 -20.63 17.89 11.88
N ASP A 88 -19.64 18.72 11.53
CA ASP A 88 -19.48 19.28 10.18
C ASP A 88 -19.21 18.18 9.12
N ALA A 89 -18.48 17.12 9.49
CA ALA A 89 -18.20 16.00 8.59
C ALA A 89 -19.40 15.05 8.40
N TYR A 90 -20.33 15.01 9.35
CA TYR A 90 -21.53 14.19 9.27
C TYR A 90 -22.73 15.04 8.88
N ILE A 91 -23.03 15.05 7.58
CA ILE A 91 -24.29 15.59 7.09
C ILE A 91 -25.31 14.43 7.03
N PRO A 92 -26.42 14.47 7.77
CA PRO A 92 -27.50 13.49 7.67
C PRO A 92 -28.00 13.32 6.23
N SER A 93 -28.42 12.10 5.86
CA SER A 93 -28.85 11.80 4.49
C SER A 93 -30.04 12.63 4.01
N HIS A 94 -30.92 13.05 4.92
CA HIS A 94 -32.11 13.84 4.58
C HIS A 94 -31.80 15.31 4.26
N LEU A 95 -30.65 15.85 4.72
CA LEU A 95 -30.22 17.21 4.43
C LEU A 95 -29.40 17.32 3.13
N LEU A 96 -29.16 16.20 2.44
CA LEU A 96 -28.40 16.17 1.20
C LEU A 96 -29.32 16.37 0.00
N THR A 97 -28.89 17.21 -0.94
CA THR A 97 -29.55 17.30 -2.25
C THR A 97 -29.52 15.93 -2.96
N PRO A 98 -30.50 15.62 -3.84
CA PRO A 98 -30.56 14.35 -4.55
C PRO A 98 -29.24 13.98 -5.27
N ASP A 99 -28.57 14.96 -5.87
CA ASP A 99 -27.27 14.78 -6.53
C ASP A 99 -26.14 14.46 -5.55
N ALA A 100 -26.08 15.16 -4.42
CA ALA A 100 -25.10 14.89 -3.37
C ALA A 100 -25.32 13.50 -2.76
N LEU A 101 -26.58 13.08 -2.62
CA LEU A 101 -26.95 11.75 -2.14
C LEU A 101 -26.54 10.66 -3.13
N LYS A 102 -26.76 10.87 -4.44
CA LYS A 102 -26.28 9.98 -5.50
C LYS A 102 -24.75 9.85 -5.49
N LYS A 103 -24.03 10.97 -5.39
CA LYS A 103 -22.57 10.98 -5.30
C LYS A 103 -22.06 10.23 -4.06
N ARG A 104 -22.72 10.42 -2.91
CA ARG A 104 -22.41 9.68 -1.66
C ARG A 104 -22.62 8.18 -1.83
N ARG A 105 -23.72 7.74 -2.46
CA ARG A 105 -23.98 6.32 -2.77
C ARG A 105 -22.90 5.73 -3.69
N GLU A 106 -22.48 6.47 -4.72
CA GLU A 106 -21.39 6.04 -5.61
C GLU A 106 -20.06 5.89 -4.87
N GLU A 107 -19.72 6.81 -3.97
CA GLU A 107 -18.51 6.75 -3.16
C GLU A 107 -18.53 5.57 -2.19
N LEU A 108 -19.67 5.31 -1.52
CA LEU A 108 -19.86 4.14 -0.66
C LEU A 108 -19.73 2.84 -1.47
N CYS A 109 -20.33 2.78 -2.67
CA CYS A 109 -20.17 1.64 -3.58
C CYS A 109 -18.70 1.44 -4.00
N LYS A 110 -17.96 2.52 -4.30
CA LYS A 110 -16.52 2.46 -4.61
C LYS A 110 -15.69 1.98 -3.41
N LYS A 111 -15.99 2.45 -2.19
CA LYS A 111 -15.33 2.02 -0.94
C LYS A 111 -15.61 0.54 -0.66
N SER A 112 -16.87 0.11 -0.77
CA SER A 112 -17.28 -1.29 -0.63
C SER A 112 -16.55 -2.19 -1.64
N LYS A 113 -16.54 -1.83 -2.93
CA LYS A 113 -15.78 -2.57 -3.96
C LYS A 113 -14.28 -2.67 -3.65
N ARG A 114 -13.66 -1.61 -3.12
CA ARG A 114 -12.25 -1.64 -2.69
C ARG A 114 -12.05 -2.57 -1.49
N HIS A 115 -12.97 -2.55 -0.53
CA HIS A 115 -12.96 -3.45 0.62
C HIS A 115 -13.09 -4.91 0.18
N TYR A 116 -14.11 -5.25 -0.62
CA TYR A 116 -14.26 -6.60 -1.17
C TYR A 116 -13.05 -7.06 -1.98
N LYS A 117 -12.43 -6.18 -2.79
CA LYS A 117 -11.18 -6.53 -3.48
C LYS A 117 -10.03 -6.78 -2.51
N LYS A 118 -9.92 -6.03 -1.41
CA LYS A 118 -8.92 -6.24 -0.38
C LYS A 118 -9.17 -7.56 0.35
N VAL A 119 -10.40 -7.82 0.79
CA VAL A 119 -10.80 -9.08 1.44
C VAL A 119 -10.55 -10.26 0.50
N LYS A 120 -10.95 -10.17 -0.77
CA LYS A 120 -10.69 -11.22 -1.77
C LYS A 120 -9.20 -11.42 -2.04
N ARG A 121 -8.38 -10.36 -2.03
CA ARG A 121 -6.92 -10.50 -2.14
C ARG A 121 -6.35 -11.23 -0.93
N VAL A 122 -6.76 -10.86 0.27
CA VAL A 122 -6.36 -11.55 1.51
C VAL A 122 -6.83 -13.00 1.46
N GLN A 123 -8.07 -13.26 1.06
CA GLN A 123 -8.62 -14.61 0.91
C GLN A 123 -7.88 -15.44 -0.15
N ASN A 124 -7.58 -14.85 -1.31
CA ASN A 124 -6.80 -15.53 -2.35
C ASN A 124 -5.35 -15.77 -1.90
N GLU A 125 -4.74 -14.81 -1.21
CA GLU A 125 -3.42 -14.96 -0.58
C GLU A 125 -3.45 -16.06 0.50
N THR A 126 -4.57 -16.26 1.20
CA THR A 126 -4.74 -17.39 2.14
C THR A 126 -5.07 -18.71 1.44
N ILE A 127 -5.80 -18.70 0.32
CA ILE A 127 -6.20 -19.90 -0.44
C ILE A 127 -5.03 -20.41 -1.30
N GLU A 128 -4.17 -19.55 -1.86
CA GLU A 128 -2.93 -20.00 -2.52
C GLU A 128 -1.94 -20.65 -1.54
N VAL A 129 -2.15 -20.50 -0.23
CA VAL A 129 -1.36 -21.14 0.82
C VAL A 129 -2.03 -22.44 1.33
N ALA A 130 -3.34 -22.59 1.17
CA ALA A 130 -4.13 -23.76 1.58
C ALA A 130 -4.67 -24.51 0.34
N GLY A 131 -4.04 -25.64 0.00
CA GLY A 131 -4.50 -26.54 -1.06
C GLY A 131 -5.95 -27.04 -0.85
N PRO A 132 -6.58 -27.66 -1.87
CA PRO A 132 -8.00 -27.93 -1.90
C PRO A 132 -8.40 -28.93 -0.81
N SER A 133 -9.06 -28.46 0.25
CA SER A 133 -9.70 -29.32 1.23
C SER A 133 -11.06 -29.78 0.71
N THR A 134 -11.19 -31.09 0.48
CA THR A 134 -12.48 -31.76 0.26
C THR A 134 -13.25 -31.84 1.58
N SER A 135 -13.99 -30.79 1.95
CA SER A 135 -15.02 -30.93 2.99
C SER A 135 -16.31 -31.43 2.34
N SER A 136 -16.57 -32.72 2.47
CA SER A 136 -17.85 -33.33 2.14
C SER A 136 -18.90 -32.87 3.16
N THR A 137 -19.55 -31.73 2.89
CA THR A 137 -20.81 -31.40 3.57
C THR A 137 -21.84 -32.45 3.17
N LEU A 138 -22.38 -33.18 4.15
CA LEU A 138 -23.51 -34.09 3.97
C LEU A 138 -24.71 -33.29 3.43
N ILE A 139 -24.99 -33.45 2.14
CA ILE A 139 -26.17 -32.88 1.49
C ILE A 139 -27.30 -33.89 1.66
N VAL A 140 -28.19 -33.65 2.61
CA VAL A 140 -29.46 -34.40 2.73
C VAL A 140 -30.31 -34.08 1.50
N LYS A 141 -30.46 -35.05 0.60
CA LYS A 141 -31.31 -34.95 -0.59
C LYS A 141 -32.75 -35.31 -0.20
N LEU A 142 -33.58 -34.29 -0.01
CA LEU A 142 -35.03 -34.47 0.09
C LEU A 142 -35.60 -34.87 -1.30
N PRO A 143 -36.41 -35.95 -1.39
CA PRO A 143 -37.01 -36.37 -2.64
C PRO A 143 -38.21 -35.46 -2.96
N ILE A 144 -37.97 -34.36 -3.66
CA ILE A 144 -39.05 -33.50 -4.18
C ILE A 144 -39.53 -34.12 -5.50
N THR A 145 -40.55 -34.96 -5.43
CA THR A 145 -41.21 -35.57 -6.60
C THR A 145 -42.20 -34.60 -7.22
N ASN A 146 -41.73 -33.49 -7.83
CA ASN A 146 -42.55 -32.62 -8.71
C ASN A 146 -41.74 -31.59 -9.55
N VAL A 147 -40.50 -31.92 -9.96
CA VAL A 147 -39.56 -30.90 -10.51
C VAL A 147 -39.54 -30.81 -12.05
N LYS A 148 -40.21 -31.70 -12.79
CA LYS A 148 -40.06 -31.74 -14.27
C LYS A 148 -40.67 -30.50 -14.97
N LYS A 149 -41.82 -29.98 -14.53
CA LYS A 149 -42.43 -28.76 -15.11
C LYS A 149 -41.69 -27.45 -14.73
N GLY A 150 -41.08 -27.38 -13.54
CA GLY A 150 -40.33 -26.20 -13.09
C GLY A 150 -38.95 -26.01 -13.75
N LYS A 151 -38.29 -27.08 -14.21
CA LYS A 151 -36.96 -26.98 -14.84
C LYS A 151 -36.98 -26.24 -16.18
N GLN A 152 -38.03 -26.43 -16.99
CA GLN A 152 -38.16 -25.75 -18.28
C GLN A 152 -38.42 -24.25 -18.08
N VAL A 153 -39.40 -23.88 -17.26
CA VAL A 153 -39.72 -22.47 -16.92
C VAL A 153 -38.50 -21.75 -16.34
N ARG A 154 -37.73 -22.40 -15.46
CA ARG A 154 -36.51 -21.83 -14.88
C ARG A 154 -35.39 -21.65 -15.91
N LYS A 155 -35.34 -22.48 -16.96
CA LYS A 155 -34.38 -22.36 -18.07
C LYS A 155 -34.75 -21.19 -19.00
N THR A 156 -36.03 -21.01 -19.31
CA THR A 156 -36.53 -19.87 -20.08
C THR A 156 -36.31 -18.55 -19.33
N TYR A 157 -36.64 -18.51 -18.05
CA TYR A 157 -36.40 -17.34 -17.20
C TYR A 157 -34.91 -16.99 -17.09
N ARG A 158 -34.03 -17.98 -16.91
CA ARG A 158 -32.58 -17.71 -16.90
C ARG A 158 -32.07 -17.19 -18.24
N ARG A 159 -32.63 -17.67 -19.36
CA ARG A 159 -32.28 -17.17 -20.70
C ARG A 159 -32.74 -15.73 -20.89
N SER A 160 -33.99 -15.41 -20.56
CA SER A 160 -34.53 -14.05 -20.67
C SER A 160 -33.79 -13.04 -19.78
N LEU A 161 -33.44 -13.45 -18.56
CA LEU A 161 -32.68 -12.65 -17.62
C LEU A 161 -31.24 -12.40 -18.12
N ARG A 162 -30.61 -13.40 -18.77
CA ARG A 162 -29.30 -13.23 -19.40
C ARG A 162 -29.34 -12.26 -20.59
N THR A 163 -30.37 -12.34 -21.43
CA THR A 163 -30.55 -11.38 -22.54
C THR A 163 -30.84 -9.98 -22.02
N ALA A 164 -31.63 -9.82 -20.96
CA ALA A 164 -31.88 -8.53 -20.32
C ALA A 164 -30.60 -7.91 -19.76
N TYR A 165 -29.78 -8.68 -19.04
CA TYR A 165 -28.48 -8.18 -18.54
C TYR A 165 -27.52 -7.82 -19.66
N LYS A 166 -27.51 -8.60 -20.75
CA LYS A 166 -26.68 -8.28 -21.93
C LYS A 166 -27.12 -6.95 -22.57
N LYS A 167 -28.43 -6.78 -22.79
CA LYS A 167 -29.00 -5.52 -23.31
C LYS A 167 -28.69 -4.33 -22.39
N ASN A 168 -28.81 -4.49 -21.07
CA ASN A 168 -28.47 -3.44 -20.11
C ASN A 168 -26.99 -3.07 -20.15
N SER A 169 -26.09 -4.05 -20.33
CA SER A 169 -24.67 -3.78 -20.53
C SER A 169 -24.41 -3.00 -21.82
N GLU A 170 -25.00 -3.43 -22.93
CA GLU A 170 -24.86 -2.76 -24.24
C GLU A 170 -25.41 -1.33 -24.21
N LEU A 171 -26.56 -1.10 -23.57
CA LEU A 171 -27.13 0.24 -23.38
C LEU A 171 -26.25 1.11 -22.49
N SER A 172 -25.68 0.55 -21.43
CA SER A 172 -24.73 1.27 -20.56
C SER A 172 -23.49 1.70 -21.34
N ASP A 173 -22.94 0.82 -22.19
CA ASP A 173 -21.77 1.14 -23.02
C ASP A 173 -22.09 2.22 -24.07
N LYS A 174 -23.27 2.14 -24.70
CA LYS A 174 -23.77 3.17 -25.62
C LYS A 174 -23.93 4.53 -24.94
N ASN A 175 -24.48 4.57 -23.71
CA ASN A 175 -24.60 5.80 -22.94
C ASN A 175 -23.22 6.42 -22.64
N ILE A 176 -22.24 5.61 -22.24
CA ILE A 176 -20.86 6.07 -22.03
C ILE A 176 -20.25 6.63 -23.32
N GLU A 177 -20.53 6.02 -24.47
CA GLU A 177 -20.08 6.51 -25.77
C GLU A 177 -20.72 7.85 -26.13
N LEU A 178 -22.03 7.98 -25.94
CA LEU A 178 -22.78 9.23 -26.17
C LEU A 178 -22.29 10.35 -25.25
N GLU A 179 -22.05 10.07 -23.96
CA GLU A 179 -21.46 11.03 -23.03
C GLU A 179 -20.09 11.52 -23.50
N ARG A 180 -19.25 10.62 -24.01
CA ARG A 180 -17.95 10.99 -24.59
C ARG A 180 -18.11 11.86 -25.84
N LYS A 181 -19.08 11.56 -26.70
CA LYS A 181 -19.41 12.36 -27.90
C LYS A 181 -19.89 13.76 -27.51
N ASN A 182 -20.83 13.85 -26.57
CA ASN A 182 -21.32 15.12 -26.03
C ASN A 182 -20.19 15.96 -25.43
N LYS A 183 -19.30 15.35 -24.65
CA LYS A 183 -18.13 16.06 -24.10
C LYS A 183 -17.17 16.58 -25.17
N ARG A 184 -17.01 15.85 -26.29
CA ARG A 184 -16.21 16.31 -27.44
C ARG A 184 -16.87 17.48 -28.15
N LEU A 185 -18.19 17.41 -28.38
CA LEU A 185 -18.96 18.48 -28.99
C LEU A 185 -18.97 19.74 -28.12
N GLN A 186 -19.19 19.61 -26.81
CA GLN A 186 -19.09 20.72 -25.86
C GLN A 186 -17.72 21.39 -25.90
N LYS A 187 -16.63 20.62 -25.88
CA LYS A 187 -15.28 21.19 -26.04
C LYS A 187 -15.04 21.84 -27.40
N ARG A 188 -15.70 21.37 -28.47
CA ARG A 188 -15.62 21.98 -29.80
C ARG A 188 -16.35 23.33 -29.80
N ILE A 189 -17.56 23.38 -29.22
CA ILE A 189 -18.32 24.62 -29.03
C ILE A 189 -17.52 25.60 -28.17
N GLU A 190 -16.94 25.16 -27.06
CA GLU A 190 -16.11 26.00 -26.19
C GLU A 190 -14.90 26.60 -26.94
N ARG A 191 -14.22 25.79 -27.77
CA ARG A 191 -13.11 26.28 -28.61
C ARG A 191 -13.58 27.29 -29.67
N LEU A 192 -14.73 27.05 -30.29
CA LEU A 192 -15.29 27.97 -31.28
C LEU A 192 -15.71 29.28 -30.60
N ASN A 193 -16.35 29.20 -29.44
CA ASN A 193 -16.73 30.37 -28.65
C ASN A 193 -15.51 31.14 -28.11
N LYS A 194 -14.38 30.47 -27.81
CA LYS A 194 -13.11 31.13 -27.48
C LYS A 194 -12.42 31.78 -28.69
N LYS A 195 -12.67 31.27 -29.91
CA LYS A 195 -12.15 31.86 -31.16
C LYS A 195 -12.96 33.07 -31.63
N LYS A 196 -14.26 33.12 -31.33
CA LYS A 196 -15.12 34.28 -31.65
C LYS A 196 -14.61 35.63 -31.11
N PRO A 197 -14.17 35.78 -29.85
CA PRO A 197 -13.60 37.04 -29.36
C PRO A 197 -12.20 37.33 -29.94
N SER A 198 -11.46 36.30 -30.37
CA SER A 198 -10.13 36.45 -30.98
C SER A 198 -10.16 36.90 -32.44
N MET A 199 -11.32 36.85 -33.10
CA MET A 199 -11.49 37.35 -34.47
C MET A 199 -12.05 38.79 -34.50
N MET A 200 -12.44 39.34 -33.34
CA MET A 200 -13.09 40.65 -33.19
C MET A 200 -12.25 41.68 -32.42
N LEU A 201 -11.04 41.34 -31.96
CA LEU A 201 -10.08 42.32 -31.42
C LEU A 201 -8.80 42.37 -32.28
N THR A 202 -8.73 43.46 -33.04
CA THR A 202 -7.59 44.29 -33.43
C THR A 202 -6.22 43.65 -33.68
N SER A 203 -5.75 43.88 -34.91
CA SER A 203 -4.51 43.48 -35.56
C SER A 203 -3.23 44.17 -35.05
N THR A 204 -3.16 44.64 -33.80
CA THR A 204 -2.02 45.46 -33.33
C THR A 204 -1.29 44.93 -32.09
N ASP A 205 -1.86 44.02 -31.28
CA ASP A 205 -1.30 43.72 -29.95
C ASP A 205 -0.76 42.29 -29.80
N ALA A 206 -0.69 41.54 -30.91
CA ALA A 206 -0.21 40.15 -30.92
C ALA A 206 1.30 40.02 -31.16
N GLU A 207 1.98 41.06 -31.68
CA GLU A 207 3.42 41.01 -31.94
C GLU A 207 4.28 41.34 -30.71
N GLU A 208 3.77 42.12 -29.75
CA GLU A 208 4.56 42.51 -28.56
C GLU A 208 4.63 41.45 -27.46
N ARG A 209 3.67 40.51 -27.40
CA ARG A 209 3.62 39.52 -26.29
C ARG A 209 4.53 38.30 -26.47
N ASP A 210 4.99 37.99 -27.68
CA ASP A 210 5.91 36.86 -27.92
C ASP A 210 7.39 37.22 -27.71
N ILE A 211 7.74 38.49 -27.51
CA ILE A 211 9.13 38.95 -27.30
C ILE A 211 9.52 38.90 -25.80
N SER A 212 8.59 39.17 -24.89
CA SER A 212 8.86 39.28 -23.44
C SER A 212 9.18 37.96 -22.69
N SER A 213 9.00 36.79 -23.32
CA SER A 213 9.29 35.48 -22.71
C SER A 213 10.71 34.98 -23.01
N MET A 214 11.48 35.68 -23.85
CA MET A 214 12.83 35.27 -24.25
C MET A 214 13.93 35.68 -23.26
N ASP A 215 13.69 36.64 -22.37
CA ASP A 215 14.76 37.27 -21.58
C ASP A 215 15.01 36.65 -20.19
N SER A 216 14.23 35.63 -19.77
CA SER A 216 14.41 35.00 -18.44
C SER A 216 15.24 33.71 -18.43
N GLU A 217 15.68 33.19 -19.58
CA GLU A 217 16.50 31.96 -19.67
C GLU A 217 17.99 32.20 -19.99
N ALA A 218 18.44 33.45 -20.16
CA ALA A 218 19.81 33.79 -20.59
C ALA A 218 20.92 33.56 -19.54
N GLY A 219 20.58 33.15 -18.30
CA GLY A 219 21.54 33.01 -17.20
C GLY A 219 22.04 31.59 -16.88
N ILE A 220 21.52 30.53 -17.51
CA ILE A 220 21.91 29.14 -17.17
C ILE A 220 22.96 28.64 -18.17
N SER A 221 24.18 28.42 -17.67
CA SER A 221 25.26 27.76 -18.40
C SER A 221 24.76 26.52 -19.14
N VAL A 222 25.05 26.44 -20.45
CA VAL A 222 24.67 25.32 -21.33
C VAL A 222 25.12 23.98 -20.77
N ASN A 223 26.12 23.94 -19.89
CA ASN A 223 26.61 22.71 -19.25
C ASN A 223 25.74 22.17 -18.10
N GLU A 224 24.83 22.97 -17.53
CA GLU A 224 24.01 22.58 -16.37
C GLU A 224 22.58 22.15 -16.76
N MET A 225 22.17 22.41 -18.00
CA MET A 225 20.84 22.04 -18.47
C MET A 225 20.62 20.52 -18.49
N THR A 226 19.40 20.10 -18.14
CA THR A 226 18.99 18.70 -18.32
C THR A 226 18.99 18.33 -19.81
N PRO A 227 19.24 17.06 -20.20
CA PRO A 227 19.22 16.64 -21.59
C PRO A 227 17.91 16.99 -22.33
N ARG A 228 16.78 17.02 -21.61
CA ARG A 228 15.48 17.38 -22.17
C ARG A 228 15.37 18.89 -22.44
N SER A 229 15.91 19.72 -21.55
CA SER A 229 15.95 21.17 -21.73
C SER A 229 16.85 21.55 -22.91
N LYS A 230 18.05 20.97 -22.99
CA LYS A 230 18.97 21.14 -24.14
C LYS A 230 18.34 20.77 -25.47
N THR A 231 17.67 19.61 -25.53
CA THR A 231 16.97 19.22 -26.77
C THR A 231 15.80 20.14 -27.10
N ARG A 232 15.18 20.81 -26.12
CA ARG A 232 14.10 21.77 -26.39
C ARG A 232 14.66 23.05 -26.98
N THR A 233 15.75 23.59 -26.41
CA THR A 233 16.41 24.79 -26.93
C THR A 233 16.96 24.56 -28.34
N GLU A 234 17.64 23.43 -28.58
CA GLU A 234 18.14 23.04 -29.90
C GLU A 234 17.03 22.84 -30.94
N VAL A 235 15.88 22.26 -30.56
CA VAL A 235 14.77 22.09 -31.51
C VAL A 235 14.09 23.43 -31.82
N ASN A 236 14.04 24.34 -30.83
CA ASN A 236 13.46 25.66 -31.00
C ASN A 236 14.36 26.58 -31.85
N SER A 237 15.68 26.50 -31.69
CA SER A 237 16.62 27.29 -32.50
C SER A 237 16.58 26.94 -33.98
N LEU A 238 16.26 25.69 -34.33
CA LEU A 238 16.18 25.22 -35.71
C LEU A 238 14.91 25.68 -36.47
N LYS A 239 13.96 26.37 -35.82
CA LYS A 239 12.71 26.87 -36.43
C LYS A 239 12.00 25.86 -37.36
N LEU A 240 12.01 24.57 -36.99
CA LEU A 240 11.48 23.49 -37.81
C LEU A 240 9.94 23.37 -37.71
N ASP A 241 9.31 22.96 -38.81
CA ASP A 241 7.92 22.52 -38.83
C ASP A 241 7.61 21.51 -37.73
N ARG A 242 6.43 21.61 -37.13
CA ARG A 242 6.01 20.75 -36.01
C ARG A 242 6.18 19.25 -36.26
N LYS A 243 5.97 18.79 -37.50
CA LYS A 243 6.16 17.38 -37.91
C LYS A 243 7.64 17.00 -37.93
N ARG A 244 8.50 17.83 -38.53
CA ARG A 244 9.95 17.63 -38.62
C ARG A 244 10.60 17.75 -37.23
N ALA A 245 10.21 18.74 -36.45
CA ALA A 245 10.63 18.94 -35.07
C ALA A 245 10.36 17.70 -34.18
N ALA A 246 9.21 17.02 -34.34
CA ALA A 246 8.90 15.81 -33.58
C ALA A 246 9.80 14.62 -33.92
N GLN A 247 10.21 14.48 -35.19
CA GLN A 247 11.12 13.41 -35.62
C GLN A 247 12.54 13.65 -35.11
N VAL A 248 13.02 14.89 -35.19
CA VAL A 248 14.36 15.30 -34.78
C VAL A 248 14.51 15.27 -33.25
N ARG A 249 13.48 15.70 -32.51
CA ARG A 249 13.48 15.75 -31.04
C ARG A 249 13.91 14.44 -30.38
N LYS A 250 13.46 13.29 -30.90
CA LYS A 250 13.79 11.99 -30.29
C LYS A 250 15.23 11.56 -30.57
N LYS A 251 15.79 11.94 -31.72
CA LYS A 251 17.18 11.68 -32.10
C LYS A 251 18.12 12.58 -31.28
N LEU A 252 17.81 13.87 -31.18
CA LEU A 252 18.57 14.82 -30.35
C LEU A 252 18.49 14.50 -28.85
N LEU A 253 17.33 14.05 -28.36
CA LEU A 253 17.22 13.62 -26.97
C LEU A 253 18.11 12.41 -26.71
N LEU A 254 18.22 11.49 -27.66
CA LEU A 254 19.12 10.35 -27.53
C LEU A 254 20.58 10.82 -27.48
N SER A 255 21.04 11.64 -28.42
CA SER A 255 22.43 12.14 -28.43
C SER A 255 22.77 12.87 -27.14
N ASN A 256 21.91 13.79 -26.70
CA ASN A 256 22.15 14.59 -25.49
C ASN A 256 22.13 13.72 -24.23
N THR A 257 21.32 12.65 -24.18
CA THR A 257 21.34 11.71 -23.05
C THR A 257 22.60 10.85 -23.00
N VAL A 258 23.15 10.47 -24.15
CA VAL A 258 24.41 9.71 -24.25
C VAL A 258 25.59 10.60 -23.89
N LEU A 259 25.64 11.81 -24.42
CA LEU A 259 26.68 12.79 -24.06
C LEU A 259 26.67 13.09 -22.56
N HIS A 260 25.49 13.30 -21.97
CA HIS A 260 25.37 13.52 -20.53
C HIS A 260 25.80 12.28 -19.71
N SER A 261 25.50 11.06 -20.15
CA SER A 261 25.94 9.85 -19.43
C SER A 261 27.46 9.67 -19.50
N ILE A 262 28.08 9.98 -20.64
CA ILE A 262 29.54 9.97 -20.81
C ILE A 262 30.19 11.04 -19.93
N GLN A 263 29.73 12.29 -20.02
CA GLN A 263 30.24 13.40 -19.19
C GLN A 263 30.12 13.10 -17.69
N SER A 264 28.98 12.57 -17.25
CA SER A 264 28.80 12.19 -15.84
C SER A 264 29.71 11.04 -15.39
N SER A 265 30.06 10.12 -16.31
CA SER A 265 30.97 9.01 -16.02
C SER A 265 32.42 9.47 -15.93
N VAL A 266 32.84 10.39 -16.80
CA VAL A 266 34.17 11.00 -16.80
C VAL A 266 34.39 11.83 -15.54
N LYS A 267 33.43 12.69 -15.16
CA LYS A 267 33.49 13.49 -13.92
C LYS A 267 33.64 12.63 -12.65
N GLN A 268 33.11 11.41 -12.66
CA GLN A 268 33.13 10.51 -11.50
C GLN A 268 34.45 9.70 -11.38
N LYS A 269 35.47 9.92 -12.23
CA LYS A 269 36.77 9.17 -12.27
C LYS A 269 36.62 7.65 -12.19
N LYS A 270 35.48 7.09 -12.62
CA LYS A 270 35.20 5.65 -12.56
C LYS A 270 35.51 5.05 -13.92
N LYS A 271 36.54 4.19 -14.00
CA LYS A 271 36.79 3.28 -15.14
C LYS A 271 35.67 2.24 -15.24
N LYS A 272 34.43 2.65 -15.47
CA LYS A 272 33.32 1.73 -15.66
C LYS A 272 33.07 1.63 -17.14
N GLY A 273 33.37 0.45 -17.69
CA GLY A 273 33.20 0.15 -19.11
C GLY A 273 31.81 0.47 -19.64
N ILE A 274 31.67 0.35 -20.96
CA ILE A 274 30.51 0.73 -21.78
C ILE A 274 29.16 0.49 -21.07
N LYS A 275 28.97 -0.64 -20.36
CA LYS A 275 27.78 -0.99 -19.54
C LYS A 275 27.28 0.11 -18.58
N SER A 276 28.14 1.01 -18.09
CA SER A 276 27.74 2.12 -17.21
C SER A 276 27.12 3.30 -17.96
N ILE A 277 27.51 3.50 -19.22
CA ILE A 277 26.97 4.50 -20.15
C ILE A 277 25.53 4.15 -20.51
N TRP A 278 25.20 2.85 -20.54
CA TRP A 278 23.84 2.28 -20.68
C TRP A 278 22.98 2.44 -19.41
N SER A 279 23.07 3.62 -18.80
CA SER A 279 22.50 3.96 -17.51
C SER A 279 20.97 4.10 -17.53
N GLY A 280 20.40 4.21 -16.32
CA GLY A 280 18.97 4.46 -16.10
C GLY A 280 18.42 5.71 -16.79
N LEU A 281 19.24 6.64 -17.30
CA LEU A 281 18.81 7.80 -18.09
C LEU A 281 18.18 7.40 -19.43
N ILE A 282 18.76 6.44 -20.14
CA ILE A 282 18.20 5.92 -21.40
C ILE A 282 16.84 5.26 -21.15
N SER A 283 16.70 4.58 -20.01
CA SER A 283 15.43 3.99 -19.56
C SER A 283 14.42 5.08 -19.13
N LYS A 284 14.87 6.11 -18.39
CA LYS A 284 14.07 7.25 -17.92
C LYS A 284 13.43 8.01 -19.07
N TYR A 285 14.18 8.27 -20.14
CA TYR A 285 13.69 8.99 -21.33
C TYR A 285 13.13 8.07 -22.42
N ARG A 286 13.02 6.75 -22.15
CA ARG A 286 12.44 5.75 -23.08
C ARG A 286 13.16 5.72 -24.44
N CYS A 287 14.45 6.00 -24.44
CA CYS A 287 15.28 6.07 -25.65
C CYS A 287 15.81 4.70 -26.10
N SER A 288 15.52 3.60 -25.37
CA SER A 288 16.01 2.25 -25.69
C SER A 288 15.67 1.78 -27.10
N SER A 289 14.49 2.15 -27.64
CA SER A 289 14.08 1.80 -29.01
C SER A 289 14.78 2.64 -30.08
N ALA A 290 15.09 3.90 -29.78
CA ALA A 290 15.84 4.75 -30.70
C ALA A 290 17.29 4.26 -30.76
N LEU A 291 17.87 3.99 -29.59
CA LEU A 291 19.22 3.46 -29.45
C LEU A 291 19.40 2.08 -30.09
N SER A 292 18.44 1.16 -29.91
CA SER A 292 18.49 -0.15 -30.56
C SER A 292 18.49 -0.06 -32.08
N ARG A 293 17.78 0.93 -32.65
CA ARG A 293 17.75 1.17 -34.09
C ARG A 293 19.05 1.80 -34.58
N SER A 294 19.59 2.77 -33.86
CA SER A 294 20.83 3.45 -34.23
C SER A 294 22.08 2.55 -34.14
N LEU A 295 22.08 1.57 -33.23
CA LEU A 295 23.24 0.68 -33.01
C LEU A 295 23.05 -0.73 -33.57
N GLY A 296 21.89 -1.04 -34.15
CA GLY A 296 21.59 -2.39 -34.66
C GLY A 296 21.47 -3.48 -33.57
N ILE A 297 21.46 -3.12 -32.29
CA ILE A 297 21.43 -4.08 -31.17
C ILE A 297 19.99 -4.46 -30.83
N ASN A 298 19.74 -5.76 -30.58
CA ASN A 298 18.43 -6.22 -30.13
C ASN A 298 17.96 -5.51 -28.86
N ARG A 299 16.77 -4.89 -28.92
CA ARG A 299 16.14 -4.14 -27.83
C ARG A 299 16.06 -4.93 -26.51
N LYS A 300 15.88 -6.25 -26.57
CA LYS A 300 15.83 -7.11 -25.37
C LYS A 300 17.17 -7.06 -24.62
N LYS A 301 18.31 -7.13 -25.33
CA LYS A 301 19.66 -7.03 -24.76
C LYS A 301 19.90 -5.65 -24.12
N VAL A 302 19.51 -4.57 -24.80
CA VAL A 302 19.57 -3.19 -24.27
C VAL A 302 18.74 -3.03 -22.99
N SER A 303 17.54 -3.62 -22.96
CA SER A 303 16.68 -3.56 -21.76
C SER A 303 17.19 -4.39 -20.59
N ALA A 304 17.86 -5.52 -20.86
CA ALA A 304 18.41 -6.41 -19.84
C ALA A 304 19.58 -5.74 -19.09
N LEU A 305 20.42 -4.97 -19.79
CA LEU A 305 21.50 -4.17 -19.19
C LEU A 305 20.98 -3.22 -18.09
N SER A 306 19.80 -2.61 -18.29
CA SER A 306 19.18 -1.73 -17.30
C SER A 306 18.61 -2.46 -16.07
N LYS A 307 18.29 -3.76 -16.20
CA LYS A 307 17.69 -4.59 -15.15
C LYS A 307 18.71 -5.35 -14.30
N ALA A 308 20.00 -5.22 -14.59
CA ALA A 308 21.08 -5.98 -13.94
C ALA A 308 21.27 -5.65 -12.44
N ARG A 309 20.55 -4.68 -11.87
CA ARG A 309 20.54 -4.42 -10.41
C ARG A 309 19.61 -5.38 -9.65
N LYS A 310 19.65 -6.68 -9.92
CA LYS A 310 19.07 -7.65 -8.98
C LYS A 310 19.99 -7.68 -7.76
N GLY A 311 19.43 -7.53 -6.56
CA GLY A 311 20.20 -7.57 -5.31
C GLY A 311 21.00 -8.86 -5.19
N LYS A 312 22.12 -8.83 -4.45
CA LYS A 312 22.92 -10.03 -4.17
C LYS A 312 21.99 -11.12 -3.58
N PRO A 313 22.09 -12.38 -4.05
CA PRO A 313 21.33 -13.47 -3.46
C PRO A 313 21.67 -13.58 -1.96
N MET A 314 20.66 -13.82 -1.13
CA MET A 314 20.85 -14.09 0.30
C MET A 314 21.69 -15.34 0.47
N SER A 315 22.67 -15.31 1.39
CA SER A 315 23.50 -16.46 1.73
C SER A 315 22.63 -17.66 2.10
N GLU A 316 22.92 -18.83 1.52
CA GLU A 316 22.17 -20.07 1.78
C GLU A 316 22.29 -20.52 3.23
N GLN A 317 23.44 -20.29 3.86
CA GLN A 317 23.67 -20.56 5.28
C GLN A 317 22.66 -19.83 6.18
N VAL A 318 22.36 -18.57 5.84
CA VAL A 318 21.40 -17.75 6.58
C VAL A 318 19.98 -18.31 6.43
N LYS A 319 19.63 -18.79 5.23
CA LYS A 319 18.33 -19.43 5.02
C LYS A 319 18.21 -20.72 5.81
N HIS A 320 19.26 -21.54 5.81
CA HIS A 320 19.24 -22.82 6.49
C HIS A 320 19.05 -22.65 7.99
N LYS A 321 19.80 -21.72 8.62
CA LYS A 321 19.65 -21.40 10.04
C LYS A 321 18.26 -20.88 10.42
N VAL A 322 17.63 -20.10 9.55
CA VAL A 322 16.24 -19.64 9.80
C VAL A 322 15.26 -20.80 9.71
N ILE A 323 15.44 -21.71 8.75
CA ILE A 323 14.58 -22.89 8.60
C ILE A 323 14.74 -23.81 9.80
N GLU A 324 15.98 -24.14 10.17
CA GLU A 324 16.33 -24.97 11.32
C GLU A 324 15.72 -24.40 12.61
N PHE A 325 15.88 -23.09 12.86
CA PHE A 325 15.28 -22.44 14.02
C PHE A 325 13.75 -22.57 14.06
N LEU A 326 13.07 -22.42 12.92
CA LEU A 326 11.62 -22.51 12.85
C LEU A 326 11.10 -23.95 12.92
N GLU A 327 11.90 -24.95 12.55
CA GLU A 327 11.54 -26.37 12.60
C GLU A 327 11.75 -27.00 13.99
N ARG A 328 12.51 -26.36 14.90
CA ARG A 328 12.66 -26.79 16.30
C ARG A 328 11.31 -26.97 17.00
N GLU A 329 11.25 -27.96 17.88
CA GLU A 329 10.03 -28.34 18.62
C GLU A 329 9.52 -27.22 19.54
N ASP A 330 10.44 -26.41 20.10
CA ASP A 330 10.08 -25.26 20.94
C ASP A 330 9.30 -24.18 20.16
N ASN A 331 9.64 -24.01 18.88
CA ASN A 331 9.12 -22.96 18.01
C ASN A 331 7.96 -23.43 17.14
N SER A 332 7.83 -24.74 16.94
CA SER A 332 6.79 -25.32 16.10
C SER A 332 6.42 -26.74 16.51
N THR A 333 5.14 -27.06 16.42
CA THR A 333 4.62 -28.40 16.66
C THR A 333 4.31 -29.09 15.33
N THR A 334 4.81 -30.32 15.15
CA THR A 334 4.48 -31.16 13.99
C THR A 334 3.02 -31.60 14.08
N LEU A 335 2.30 -31.54 12.96
CA LEU A 335 0.96 -32.12 12.88
C LEU A 335 1.08 -33.64 12.73
N PRO A 336 0.24 -34.45 13.39
CA PRO A 336 0.38 -35.92 13.35
C PRO A 336 -0.26 -36.59 12.14
N GLY A 337 -1.07 -35.89 11.34
CA GLY A 337 -1.86 -36.50 10.28
C GLY A 337 -1.04 -36.90 9.03
N LYS A 338 -1.33 -38.06 8.43
CA LYS A 338 -0.75 -38.46 7.12
C LYS A 338 -1.05 -37.47 5.99
N LYS A 339 -2.19 -36.79 6.08
CA LYS A 339 -2.62 -35.72 5.14
C LYS A 339 -2.02 -34.35 5.48
N ASP A 340 -1.31 -34.25 6.61
CA ASP A 340 -0.65 -33.03 7.06
C ASP A 340 0.78 -32.94 6.52
N THR A 341 0.96 -33.31 5.26
CA THR A 341 2.21 -33.18 4.52
C THR A 341 2.09 -32.08 3.47
N LYS A 342 3.22 -31.50 3.08
CA LYS A 342 3.31 -30.54 1.97
C LYS A 342 4.53 -30.81 1.11
N THR A 343 4.29 -31.03 -0.17
CA THR A 343 5.34 -31.29 -1.16
C THR A 343 5.91 -29.97 -1.68
N THR A 344 7.21 -29.77 -1.51
CA THR A 344 7.95 -28.60 -2.02
C THR A 344 9.20 -29.08 -2.73
N ASN A 345 9.44 -28.66 -3.97
CA ASN A 345 10.64 -29.04 -4.74
C ASN A 345 10.90 -30.56 -4.80
N LYS A 346 9.84 -31.37 -4.95
CA LYS A 346 9.89 -32.84 -4.99
C LYS A 346 10.17 -33.53 -3.65
N GLU A 347 10.32 -32.78 -2.56
CA GLU A 347 10.43 -33.32 -1.20
C GLU A 347 9.09 -33.16 -0.46
N THR A 348 8.58 -34.24 0.12
CA THR A 348 7.41 -34.23 1.00
C THR A 348 7.84 -34.01 2.44
N LYS A 349 7.43 -32.88 3.04
CA LYS A 349 7.71 -32.57 4.46
C LYS A 349 6.41 -32.53 5.27
N GLN A 350 6.48 -32.94 6.53
CA GLN A 350 5.36 -32.79 7.47
C GLN A 350 5.09 -31.31 7.72
N LYS A 351 3.82 -30.94 7.92
CA LYS A 351 3.44 -29.58 8.28
C LYS A 351 3.79 -29.33 9.74
N HIS A 352 4.38 -28.17 9.99
CA HIS A 352 4.62 -27.63 11.32
C HIS A 352 3.68 -26.44 11.55
N VAL A 353 3.12 -26.33 12.75
CA VAL A 353 2.37 -25.15 13.19
C VAL A 353 3.24 -24.40 14.18
N LEU A 354 3.46 -23.11 13.95
CA LEU A 354 4.25 -22.29 14.86
C LEU A 354 3.56 -22.19 16.24
N SER A 355 4.35 -22.26 17.30
CA SER A 355 3.86 -22.13 18.68
C SER A 355 3.44 -20.68 19.00
N ASP A 356 4.15 -19.71 18.42
CA ASP A 356 3.92 -18.28 18.65
C ASP A 356 3.84 -17.47 17.35
N TYR A 357 3.57 -16.17 17.47
CA TYR A 357 3.61 -15.22 16.38
C TYR A 357 5.03 -15.10 15.81
N VAL A 358 5.11 -14.98 14.49
CA VAL A 358 6.39 -14.79 13.77
C VAL A 358 7.14 -13.54 14.23
N MET A 359 6.43 -12.54 14.78
CA MET A 359 7.02 -11.34 15.37
C MET A 359 7.92 -11.71 16.56
N ASN A 360 7.38 -12.47 17.50
CA ASN A 360 8.06 -12.89 18.72
C ASN A 360 9.18 -13.88 18.40
N LEU A 361 8.93 -14.81 17.48
CA LEU A 361 9.94 -15.76 17.01
C LEU A 361 11.13 -15.06 16.33
N TYR A 362 10.91 -13.94 15.64
CA TYR A 362 12.00 -13.14 15.08
C TYR A 362 12.87 -12.47 16.15
N GLU A 363 12.26 -12.03 17.25
CA GLU A 363 12.98 -11.47 18.39
C GLU A 363 13.80 -12.54 19.09
N LYS A 364 13.23 -13.73 19.34
CA LYS A 364 13.97 -14.91 19.83
C LYS A 364 15.13 -15.30 18.91
N PHE A 365 14.89 -15.36 17.60
CA PHE A 365 15.93 -15.69 16.63
C PHE A 365 17.13 -14.73 16.68
N LYS A 366 16.88 -13.43 16.87
CA LYS A 366 17.93 -12.43 17.02
C LYS A 366 18.75 -12.60 18.29
N LEU A 367 18.10 -12.95 19.38
CA LEU A 367 18.76 -13.20 20.67
C LEU A 367 19.66 -14.42 20.58
N GLU A 368 19.20 -15.49 19.92
CA GLU A 368 19.99 -16.72 19.73
C GLU A 368 21.11 -16.57 18.69
N ASN A 369 20.93 -15.72 17.69
CA ASN A 369 21.88 -15.55 16.58
C ASN A 369 22.32 -14.09 16.41
N PRO A 370 23.05 -13.51 17.37
CA PRO A 370 23.44 -12.09 17.33
C PRO A 370 24.32 -11.75 16.12
N THR A 371 25.11 -12.72 15.61
CA THR A 371 25.96 -12.54 14.43
C THR A 371 25.16 -12.34 13.14
N ILE A 372 23.92 -12.82 13.09
CA ILE A 372 23.13 -12.89 11.85
C ILE A 372 22.20 -11.67 11.71
N HIS A 373 22.56 -10.79 10.80
CA HIS A 373 21.88 -9.51 10.61
C HIS A 373 20.75 -9.64 9.57
N ILE A 374 19.57 -10.10 9.99
CA ILE A 374 18.39 -10.23 9.13
C ILE A 374 17.30 -9.22 9.51
N SER A 375 16.63 -8.62 8.52
CA SER A 375 15.44 -7.81 8.75
C SER A 375 14.19 -8.67 8.92
N ARG A 376 13.23 -8.20 9.73
CA ARG A 376 11.98 -8.91 9.99
C ARG A 376 11.25 -9.33 8.71
N THR A 377 11.20 -8.46 7.71
CA THR A 377 10.54 -8.76 6.43
C THR A 377 11.26 -9.85 5.63
N VAL A 378 12.58 -9.94 5.75
CA VAL A 378 13.36 -11.02 5.13
C VAL A 378 13.12 -12.32 5.88
N PHE A 379 13.16 -12.32 7.21
CA PHE A 379 12.83 -13.49 8.03
C PHE A 379 11.48 -14.09 7.63
N TYR A 380 10.48 -13.24 7.38
CA TYR A 380 9.12 -13.69 7.02
C TYR A 380 9.07 -14.35 5.64
N LYS A 381 9.90 -13.87 4.71
CA LYS A 381 10.04 -14.43 3.37
C LYS A 381 10.85 -15.72 3.35
N LEU A 382 11.72 -15.92 4.33
CA LEU A 382 12.54 -17.12 4.45
C LEU A 382 11.80 -18.29 5.10
N ARG A 383 10.61 -18.04 5.67
CA ARG A 383 9.76 -19.12 6.20
C ARG A 383 9.37 -20.07 5.07
N PRO A 384 9.69 -21.37 5.19
CA PRO A 384 9.33 -22.35 4.19
C PRO A 384 7.82 -22.66 4.22
N PRO A 385 7.26 -23.17 3.12
CA PRO A 385 5.81 -23.26 2.94
C PRO A 385 5.13 -24.33 3.79
N HIS A 386 5.85 -25.33 4.32
CA HIS A 386 5.32 -26.36 5.24
C HIS A 386 5.18 -25.88 6.68
N ILE A 387 5.73 -24.70 7.01
CA ILE A 387 5.56 -24.06 8.32
C ILE A 387 4.38 -23.08 8.25
N ILE A 388 3.35 -23.41 9.01
CA ILE A 388 2.06 -22.73 9.05
C ILE A 388 2.02 -21.76 10.22
N LEU A 389 1.37 -20.61 10.00
CA LEU A 389 1.13 -19.64 11.05
C LEU A 389 0.26 -20.23 12.16
N ALA A 390 0.54 -19.84 13.39
CA ALA A 390 -0.40 -20.06 14.48
C ALA A 390 -1.72 -19.33 14.16
N ASP A 391 -2.79 -20.07 13.91
CA ASP A 391 -4.14 -19.51 13.81
C ASP A 391 -4.80 -19.62 15.18
N PHE A 392 -5.32 -18.50 15.70
CA PHE A 392 -6.01 -18.46 16.97
C PHE A 392 -7.29 -19.28 16.96
N ALA A 393 -7.89 -19.47 15.78
CA ALA A 393 -9.08 -20.31 15.63
C ALA A 393 -8.79 -21.81 15.88
N ASN A 394 -7.54 -22.25 15.73
CA ASN A 394 -7.16 -23.67 15.81
C ASN A 394 -6.41 -24.04 17.09
N ARG A 395 -6.17 -23.08 18.00
CA ARG A 395 -5.60 -23.37 19.33
C ARG A 395 -6.69 -24.08 20.13
N LYS A 396 -6.37 -25.23 20.76
CA LYS A 396 -7.26 -25.98 21.67
C LYS A 396 -7.49 -25.23 23.00
N THR A 397 -7.64 -23.92 22.94
CA THR A 397 -7.91 -23.03 24.06
C THR A 397 -9.09 -22.17 23.61
N CYS A 398 -10.33 -22.51 23.99
CA CYS A 398 -11.40 -21.54 23.76
C CYS A 398 -11.06 -20.27 24.57
N LEU A 399 -11.26 -19.10 23.96
CA LEU A 399 -11.23 -17.78 24.60
C LEU A 399 -12.66 -17.29 24.98
N CYS A 400 -13.64 -18.17 24.88
CA CYS A 400 -14.99 -17.96 25.37
C CYS A 400 -15.00 -17.85 26.90
N SER A 401 -15.82 -16.94 27.42
CA SER A 401 -15.97 -16.66 28.86
C SER A 401 -16.16 -17.93 29.68
N LYS A 402 -16.84 -18.95 29.14
CA LYS A 402 -17.07 -20.23 29.81
C LYS A 402 -15.76 -21.00 30.14
N HIS A 403 -14.86 -21.21 29.18
CA HIS A 403 -13.61 -21.92 29.48
C HIS A 403 -12.56 -21.01 30.15
N GLN A 404 -12.59 -19.69 29.88
CA GLN A 404 -11.76 -18.73 30.61
C GLN A 404 -12.11 -18.74 32.12
N ASN A 405 -13.41 -18.68 32.46
CA ASN A 405 -13.88 -18.71 33.85
C ASN A 405 -13.58 -20.05 34.52
N LEU A 406 -13.67 -21.17 33.80
CA LEU A 406 -13.29 -22.48 34.34
C LEU A 406 -11.79 -22.56 34.65
N ALA A 407 -10.93 -22.08 33.75
CA ALA A 407 -9.49 -22.04 33.97
C ALA A 407 -9.11 -21.14 35.16
N LEU A 408 -9.77 -19.99 35.32
CA LEU A 408 -9.58 -19.09 36.47
C LEU A 408 -10.01 -19.76 37.77
N LYS A 409 -11.15 -20.47 37.79
CA LYS A 409 -11.63 -21.22 38.96
C LYS A 409 -10.65 -22.33 39.36
N ILE A 410 -10.16 -23.12 38.39
CA ILE A 410 -9.16 -24.17 38.64
C ILE A 410 -7.86 -23.56 39.18
N LYS A 411 -7.46 -22.40 38.67
CA LYS A 411 -6.26 -21.69 39.15
C LYS A 411 -6.42 -21.17 40.57
N GLY A 412 -7.61 -20.68 40.94
CA GLY A 412 -7.95 -20.30 42.32
C GLY A 412 -7.86 -21.49 43.27
N LEU A 413 -8.46 -22.63 42.90
CA LEU A 413 -8.41 -23.85 43.71
C LEU A 413 -7.00 -24.42 43.88
N LYS A 414 -6.11 -24.22 42.90
CA LYS A 414 -4.70 -24.61 42.98
C LYS A 414 -3.83 -23.68 43.83
N MET A 415 -4.34 -22.51 44.23
CA MET A 415 -3.63 -21.59 45.13
C MET A 415 -4.03 -21.80 46.60
N GLU A 416 -5.07 -22.60 46.85
CA GLU A 416 -5.61 -22.93 48.18
C GLU A 416 -5.12 -24.31 48.69
N ALA A 417 -4.26 -24.98 47.92
CA ALA A 417 -3.52 -26.19 48.30
C ALA A 417 -2.02 -25.91 48.13
#